data_AF-X1U1R9-F1
#
_entry.id   AF-X1U1R9-F1
#
_cell.length_a   1.000
_cell.length_b   1.000
_cell.length_c   1.000
_cell.angle_alpha   90.00
_cell.angle_beta   90.00
_cell.angle_gamma   90.00
#
_symmetry.space_group_name_H-M   'P 1'
#
loop_
_entity.id
_entity.type
_entity.pdbx_description
1 polymer ?
#
loop_
_entity_poly.entity_id
_entity_poly.type
_entity_poly.pdbx_seq_one_letter_code
_entity_poly.pdbx_strand_id
1 'polypeptide(L)'
;IKTFTITGAGAISAIASYDYDTNQTGAPDIFHISGNVYGIAFGGPGFDGWLKTTAINADGTLGGSVIGSLEFDPTYGKNARVTFIADNVWCIAYDGPDSDGWLRTIKIENNGTITGEVDNHEYDDDMGLYASMLHISGDVYAITYLGPGTDGWLKTVEITTTAAPSVSTNPASAVSQTTATLNGALDDDGGEACDCSFEYGETTDYGATTATQSKTTGQTFSQEVFGLKGGTVYHFRAKATNSVGTSYGTDRTF
;
A
#
# COMPACT_ATOMS: atom_id res chain seq x y z
N ILE A 1 22.41 -12.73 -6.77
CA ILE A 1 22.52 -11.40 -7.42
C ILE A 1 23.87 -11.27 -8.10
N LYS A 2 23.90 -10.80 -9.35
CA LYS A 2 25.12 -10.36 -10.02
C LYS A 2 24.89 -8.99 -10.64
N THR A 3 25.87 -8.12 -10.54
CA THR A 3 25.85 -6.78 -11.13
C THR A 3 26.88 -6.68 -12.24
N PHE A 4 26.56 -5.87 -13.25
CA PHE A 4 27.39 -5.72 -14.45
C PHE A 4 27.44 -4.25 -14.85
N THR A 5 28.56 -3.81 -15.42
CA THR A 5 28.58 -2.63 -16.27
C THR A 5 28.19 -3.03 -17.68
N ILE A 6 27.35 -2.22 -18.33
CA ILE A 6 27.08 -2.29 -19.77
C ILE A 6 27.49 -0.95 -20.36
N THR A 7 28.54 -0.91 -21.18
CA THR A 7 28.99 0.35 -21.78
C THR A 7 28.04 0.81 -22.89
N GLY A 8 28.17 2.06 -23.33
CA GLY A 8 27.42 2.55 -24.50
C GLY A 8 27.71 1.80 -25.80
N ALA A 9 28.83 1.07 -25.89
CA ALA A 9 29.15 0.17 -27.00
C ALA A 9 28.62 -1.26 -26.79
N GLY A 10 27.90 -1.53 -25.69
CA GLY A 10 27.34 -2.84 -25.35
C GLY A 10 28.33 -3.81 -24.70
N ALA A 11 29.53 -3.37 -24.33
CA ALA A 11 30.49 -4.25 -23.65
C ALA A 11 30.03 -4.53 -22.21
N ILE A 12 30.03 -5.81 -21.82
CA ILE A 12 29.55 -6.29 -20.52
C ILE A 12 30.73 -6.68 -19.65
N SER A 13 30.75 -6.27 -18.38
CA SER A 13 31.76 -6.70 -17.39
C SER A 13 31.12 -6.85 -16.02
N ALA A 14 31.45 -7.94 -15.32
CA ALA A 14 30.93 -8.21 -13.99
C ALA A 14 31.55 -7.27 -12.94
N ILE A 15 30.75 -6.83 -11.97
CA ILE A 15 31.19 -5.97 -10.86
C ILE A 15 31.24 -6.78 -9.58
N ALA A 16 30.08 -7.28 -9.13
CA ALA A 16 29.93 -8.02 -7.89
C ALA A 16 28.98 -9.21 -8.03
N SER A 17 29.12 -10.17 -7.12
CA SER A 17 28.25 -11.33 -7.01
C SER A 17 27.96 -11.57 -5.53
N TYR A 18 26.69 -11.78 -5.20
CA TYR A 18 26.22 -12.14 -3.87
C TYR A 18 25.18 -13.23 -3.98
N ASP A 19 25.34 -14.27 -3.17
CA ASP A 19 24.35 -15.32 -3.03
C ASP A 19 23.38 -14.93 -1.91
N TYR A 20 22.10 -14.76 -2.23
CA TYR A 20 21.07 -14.30 -1.29
C TYR A 20 20.24 -15.47 -0.73
N ASP A 21 20.41 -16.67 -1.30
CA ASP A 21 19.87 -17.91 -0.77
C ASP A 21 20.71 -19.10 -1.27
N THR A 22 21.44 -19.72 -0.34
CA THR A 22 22.36 -20.82 -0.63
C THR A 22 21.64 -22.14 -0.90
N ASN A 23 20.31 -22.19 -0.74
CA ASN A 23 19.52 -23.41 -0.84
C ASN A 23 18.51 -23.27 -2.00
N GLN A 24 18.82 -23.91 -3.13
CA GLN A 24 17.95 -24.12 -4.31
C GLN A 24 16.83 -23.09 -4.53
N THR A 25 17.06 -22.14 -5.43
CA THR A 25 16.07 -21.13 -5.77
C THR A 25 15.36 -21.42 -7.09
N GLY A 26 14.05 -21.22 -7.15
CA GLY A 26 13.29 -21.00 -8.38
C GLY A 26 13.68 -19.68 -9.07
N ALA A 27 13.11 -19.43 -10.24
CA ALA A 27 13.42 -18.22 -11.03
C ALA A 27 13.08 -16.95 -10.22
N PRO A 28 14.07 -16.07 -9.94
CA PRO A 28 13.82 -14.85 -9.21
C PRO A 28 13.29 -13.74 -10.11
N ASP A 29 12.60 -12.80 -9.50
CA ASP A 29 12.31 -11.49 -10.05
C ASP A 29 12.91 -10.41 -9.15
N ILE A 30 13.56 -9.41 -9.77
CA ILE A 30 14.21 -8.31 -9.07
C ILE A 30 13.57 -6.99 -9.48
N PHE A 31 13.26 -6.15 -8.50
CA PHE A 31 12.60 -4.88 -8.71
C PHE A 31 13.25 -3.78 -7.88
N HIS A 32 13.18 -2.55 -8.39
CA HIS A 32 13.70 -1.36 -7.71
C HIS A 32 12.64 -0.81 -6.77
N ILE A 33 13.00 -0.61 -5.49
CA ILE A 33 12.08 -0.05 -4.49
C ILE A 33 12.26 1.46 -4.42
N SER A 34 13.44 1.92 -4.01
CA SER A 34 13.75 3.34 -3.87
C SER A 34 15.25 3.54 -3.70
N GLY A 35 15.81 4.63 -4.24
CA GLY A 35 17.24 4.93 -4.09
C GLY A 35 18.12 3.74 -4.50
N ASN A 36 18.91 3.22 -3.54
CA ASN A 36 19.76 2.05 -3.73
C ASN A 36 19.13 0.74 -3.21
N VAL A 37 17.84 0.72 -2.87
CA VAL A 37 17.12 -0.42 -2.29
C VAL A 37 16.37 -1.19 -3.38
N TYR A 38 16.53 -2.51 -3.37
CA TYR A 38 15.95 -3.44 -4.32
C TYR A 38 15.29 -4.61 -3.59
N GLY A 39 14.19 -5.10 -4.15
CA GLY A 39 13.49 -6.30 -3.72
C GLY A 39 13.73 -7.46 -4.66
N ILE A 40 13.70 -8.67 -4.14
CA ILE A 40 13.87 -9.91 -4.89
C ILE A 40 12.83 -10.91 -4.39
N ALA A 41 11.89 -11.28 -5.26
CA ALA A 41 10.94 -12.36 -5.01
C ALA A 41 11.42 -13.63 -5.74
N PHE A 42 11.35 -14.78 -5.10
CA PHE A 42 11.86 -16.03 -5.64
C PHE A 42 11.23 -17.23 -4.94
N GLY A 43 11.24 -18.39 -5.61
CA GLY A 43 10.96 -19.66 -4.94
C GLY A 43 12.20 -20.13 -4.19
N GLY A 44 12.10 -20.53 -2.94
CA GLY A 44 13.17 -21.08 -2.11
C GLY A 44 13.14 -22.61 -2.02
N PRO A 45 13.80 -23.19 -1.01
CA PRO A 45 13.74 -24.61 -0.70
C PRO A 45 12.30 -25.09 -0.56
N GLY A 46 12.03 -26.36 -0.86
CA GLY A 46 10.66 -26.90 -0.69
C GLY A 46 9.62 -26.36 -1.66
N PHE A 47 10.00 -25.43 -2.55
CA PHE A 47 9.12 -24.60 -3.37
C PHE A 47 8.43 -23.45 -2.63
N ASP A 48 8.89 -23.10 -1.43
CA ASP A 48 8.36 -21.98 -0.64
C ASP A 48 8.56 -20.64 -1.36
N GLY A 49 7.65 -19.68 -1.19
CA GLY A 49 7.74 -18.32 -1.73
C GLY A 49 8.49 -17.38 -0.80
N TRP A 50 9.54 -16.73 -1.29
CA TRP A 50 10.38 -15.81 -0.51
C TRP A 50 10.51 -14.44 -1.16
N LEU A 51 10.47 -13.40 -0.32
CA LEU A 51 10.76 -12.02 -0.65
C LEU A 51 11.91 -11.53 0.24
N LYS A 52 12.95 -10.98 -0.36
CA LYS A 52 14.05 -10.32 0.35
C LYS A 52 14.31 -8.93 -0.21
N THR A 53 14.74 -8.01 0.64
CA THR A 53 15.20 -6.69 0.22
C THR A 53 16.67 -6.48 0.57
N THR A 54 17.37 -5.71 -0.25
CA THR A 54 18.80 -5.44 -0.06
C THR A 54 19.20 -4.13 -0.72
N ALA A 55 20.43 -3.67 -0.46
CA ALA A 55 20.99 -2.49 -1.09
C ALA A 55 21.98 -2.88 -2.23
N ILE A 56 21.86 -2.21 -3.37
CA ILE A 56 22.82 -2.25 -4.47
C ILE A 56 23.35 -0.84 -4.66
N ASN A 57 24.64 -0.63 -4.41
CA ASN A 57 25.26 0.68 -4.49
C ASN A 57 25.30 1.19 -5.94
N ALA A 58 25.38 2.51 -6.11
CA ALA A 58 25.39 3.15 -7.42
C ALA A 58 26.59 2.74 -8.31
N ASP A 59 27.68 2.28 -7.71
CA ASP A 59 28.85 1.73 -8.41
C ASP A 59 28.69 0.23 -8.79
N GLY A 60 27.53 -0.35 -8.51
CA GLY A 60 27.22 -1.76 -8.75
C GLY A 60 27.78 -2.71 -7.69
N THR A 61 28.45 -2.23 -6.65
CA THR A 61 28.82 -3.08 -5.51
C THR A 61 27.58 -3.43 -4.68
N LEU A 62 27.61 -4.59 -4.03
CA LEU A 62 26.49 -5.10 -3.26
C LEU A 62 26.66 -4.69 -1.80
N GLY A 63 25.61 -4.11 -1.18
CA GLY A 63 25.63 -3.61 0.19
C GLY A 63 25.78 -4.69 1.27
N GLY A 64 25.78 -5.97 0.87
CA GLY A 64 26.20 -7.12 1.68
C GLY A 64 25.18 -7.66 2.68
N SER A 65 24.09 -6.95 2.95
CA SER A 65 23.11 -7.31 3.99
C SER A 65 21.67 -7.37 3.44
N VAL A 66 20.92 -8.37 3.91
CA VAL A 66 19.47 -8.42 3.78
C VAL A 66 18.87 -7.36 4.72
N ILE A 67 17.97 -6.53 4.20
CA ILE A 67 17.28 -5.47 4.96
C ILE A 67 15.98 -6.03 5.54
N GLY A 68 15.20 -6.72 4.72
CA GLY A 68 13.95 -7.38 5.08
C GLY A 68 13.89 -8.76 4.44
N SER A 69 13.20 -9.67 5.11
CA SER A 69 12.94 -11.03 4.64
C SER A 69 11.53 -11.43 5.04
N LEU A 70 10.81 -12.01 4.08
CA LEU A 70 9.47 -12.56 4.28
C LEU A 70 9.39 -13.87 3.51
N GLU A 71 8.94 -14.93 4.18
CA GLU A 71 8.43 -16.12 3.53
C GLU A 71 6.95 -15.86 3.25
N PHE A 72 6.66 -15.46 2.02
CA PHE A 72 5.31 -15.08 1.62
C PHE A 72 4.47 -16.30 1.26
N ASP A 73 5.06 -17.47 1.05
CA ASP A 73 4.27 -18.69 0.92
C ASP A 73 5.05 -19.87 1.51
N PRO A 74 4.66 -20.42 2.67
CA PRO A 74 5.42 -21.49 3.33
C PRO A 74 5.17 -22.88 2.72
N THR A 75 4.44 -22.97 1.60
CA THR A 75 4.05 -24.26 0.99
C THR A 75 4.40 -24.33 -0.48
N TYR A 76 4.03 -23.32 -1.28
CA TYR A 76 4.28 -23.31 -2.71
C TYR A 76 4.18 -21.89 -3.29
N GLY A 77 5.32 -21.27 -3.60
CA GLY A 77 5.40 -19.91 -4.15
C GLY A 77 6.48 -19.76 -5.22
N LYS A 78 6.21 -20.23 -6.43
CA LYS A 78 7.20 -20.26 -7.52
C LYS A 78 6.96 -19.21 -8.59
N ASN A 79 8.00 -18.99 -9.40
CA ASN A 79 7.94 -18.15 -10.61
C ASN A 79 7.36 -16.75 -10.35
N ALA A 80 7.66 -16.20 -9.17
CA ALA A 80 7.18 -14.92 -8.73
C ALA A 80 7.46 -13.80 -9.75
N ARG A 81 6.48 -12.92 -9.96
CA ARG A 81 6.62 -11.64 -10.65
C ARG A 81 6.05 -10.54 -9.80
N VAL A 82 6.80 -9.46 -9.66
CA VAL A 82 6.45 -8.37 -8.77
C VAL A 82 6.04 -7.14 -9.57
N THR A 83 4.91 -6.58 -9.21
CA THR A 83 4.36 -5.36 -9.82
C THR A 83 4.15 -4.31 -8.73
N PHE A 84 4.63 -3.09 -8.96
CA PHE A 84 4.31 -1.96 -8.09
C PHE A 84 2.83 -1.60 -8.22
N ILE A 85 2.16 -1.36 -7.08
CA ILE A 85 0.75 -0.97 -7.03
C ILE A 85 0.66 0.53 -6.72
N ALA A 86 0.68 0.89 -5.44
CA ALA A 86 0.66 2.27 -4.94
C ALA A 86 1.09 2.29 -3.46
N ASP A 87 1.44 3.45 -2.91
CA ASP A 87 1.65 3.66 -1.46
C ASP A 87 2.50 2.58 -0.76
N ASN A 88 3.64 2.24 -1.36
CA ASN A 88 4.58 1.21 -0.90
C ASN A 88 4.01 -0.23 -0.92
N VAL A 89 2.87 -0.47 -1.58
CA VAL A 89 2.30 -1.78 -1.82
C VAL A 89 2.81 -2.36 -3.13
N TRP A 90 3.24 -3.61 -3.06
CA TRP A 90 3.74 -4.41 -4.17
C TRP A 90 2.90 -5.68 -4.27
N CYS A 91 2.53 -6.09 -5.48
CA CYS A 91 1.85 -7.35 -5.71
C CYS A 91 2.84 -8.38 -6.26
N ILE A 92 2.87 -9.56 -5.66
CA ILE A 92 3.57 -10.74 -6.14
C ILE A 92 2.54 -11.66 -6.78
N ALA A 93 2.64 -11.86 -8.09
CA ALA A 93 1.94 -12.94 -8.79
C ALA A 93 2.84 -14.17 -8.81
N TYR A 94 2.32 -15.34 -8.46
CA TYR A 94 3.12 -16.56 -8.32
C TYR A 94 2.31 -17.83 -8.63
N ASP A 95 3.04 -18.88 -8.96
CA ASP A 95 2.49 -20.23 -9.13
C ASP A 95 2.33 -20.85 -7.75
N GLY A 96 1.09 -21.13 -7.36
CA GLY A 96 0.71 -21.73 -6.09
C GLY A 96 0.57 -23.25 -6.16
N PRO A 97 -0.01 -23.86 -5.10
CA PRO A 97 -0.32 -25.28 -5.04
C PRO A 97 -1.14 -25.72 -6.26
N ASP A 98 -1.02 -27.00 -6.65
CA ASP A 98 -1.78 -27.60 -7.75
C ASP A 98 -1.66 -26.91 -9.14
N SER A 99 -0.73 -25.97 -9.29
CA SER A 99 -0.54 -25.10 -10.48
C SER A 99 -1.49 -23.91 -10.54
N ASP A 100 -2.16 -23.60 -9.43
CA ASP A 100 -3.08 -22.48 -9.30
C ASP A 100 -2.34 -21.13 -9.36
N GLY A 101 -3.08 -20.10 -9.75
CA GLY A 101 -2.58 -18.75 -9.88
C GLY A 101 -2.88 -17.93 -8.63
N TRP A 102 -1.84 -17.41 -7.98
CA TRP A 102 -1.99 -16.61 -6.77
C TRP A 102 -1.41 -15.21 -6.90
N LEU A 103 -2.04 -14.27 -6.19
CA LEU A 103 -1.60 -12.90 -5.95
C LEU A 103 -1.43 -12.68 -4.46
N ARG A 104 -0.36 -11.99 -4.08
CA ARG A 104 -0.17 -11.51 -2.71
C ARG A 104 0.31 -10.07 -2.71
N THR A 105 -0.36 -9.22 -1.95
CA THR A 105 0.05 -7.82 -1.79
C THR A 105 0.83 -7.63 -0.50
N ILE A 106 1.96 -6.94 -0.57
CA ILE A 106 2.91 -6.78 0.52
C ILE A 106 3.33 -5.31 0.60
N LYS A 107 3.42 -4.78 1.81
CA LYS A 107 3.92 -3.43 2.04
C LYS A 107 5.43 -3.43 2.29
N ILE A 108 6.16 -2.63 1.52
CA ILE A 108 7.61 -2.49 1.59
C ILE A 108 7.96 -1.02 1.63
N GLU A 109 8.43 -0.54 2.78
CA GLU A 109 8.84 0.84 2.97
C GLU A 109 10.04 1.22 2.10
N ASN A 110 10.21 2.52 1.82
CA ASN A 110 11.30 3.04 0.98
C ASN A 110 12.71 2.65 1.44
N ASN A 111 12.88 2.33 2.72
CA ASN A 111 14.15 1.87 3.28
C ASN A 111 14.38 0.35 3.12
N GLY A 112 13.42 -0.38 2.53
CA GLY A 112 13.44 -1.82 2.33
C GLY A 112 12.83 -2.64 3.47
N THR A 113 12.32 -2.01 4.53
CA THR A 113 11.61 -2.73 5.60
C THR A 113 10.29 -3.30 5.06
N ILE A 114 10.09 -4.61 5.22
CA ILE A 114 8.83 -5.28 4.90
C ILE A 114 7.91 -5.15 6.13
N THR A 115 6.76 -4.49 5.97
CA THR A 115 5.85 -4.18 7.09
C THR A 115 4.67 -5.13 7.20
N GLY A 116 4.46 -5.99 6.20
CA GLY A 116 3.52 -7.11 6.30
C GLY A 116 2.77 -7.39 5.01
N GLU A 117 1.97 -8.45 5.08
CA GLU A 117 1.02 -8.82 4.04
C GLU A 117 -0.24 -7.97 4.15
N VAL A 118 -0.77 -7.57 2.99
CA VAL A 118 -1.98 -6.76 2.87
C VAL A 118 -3.15 -7.67 2.50
N ASP A 119 -2.99 -8.50 1.48
CA ASP A 119 -4.03 -9.43 1.01
C ASP A 119 -3.43 -10.62 0.25
N ASN A 120 -4.22 -11.68 0.09
CA ASN A 120 -3.87 -12.91 -0.63
C ASN A 120 -5.09 -13.42 -1.42
N HIS A 121 -4.93 -13.59 -2.72
CA HIS A 121 -6.03 -13.89 -3.64
C HIS A 121 -5.63 -14.92 -4.69
N GLU A 122 -6.46 -15.94 -4.86
CA GLU A 122 -6.35 -16.92 -5.94
C GLU A 122 -7.11 -16.41 -7.16
N TYR A 123 -6.41 -16.11 -8.25
CA TYR A 123 -7.01 -15.56 -9.47
C TYR A 123 -7.38 -16.64 -10.50
N ASP A 124 -6.86 -17.86 -10.35
CA ASP A 124 -7.15 -19.03 -11.19
C ASP A 124 -6.96 -20.30 -10.36
N ASP A 125 -8.03 -21.11 -10.24
CA ASP A 125 -8.11 -22.33 -9.40
C ASP A 125 -7.96 -23.63 -10.21
N ASP A 126 -7.57 -23.54 -11.48
CA ASP A 126 -7.33 -24.70 -12.36
C ASP A 126 -5.89 -24.71 -12.90
N MET A 127 -5.44 -23.61 -13.51
CA MET A 127 -4.03 -23.44 -13.86
C MET A 127 -3.67 -21.96 -14.11
N GLY A 128 -2.75 -21.42 -13.31
CA GLY A 128 -2.33 -20.02 -13.34
C GLY A 128 -0.81 -19.83 -13.29
N LEU A 129 -0.09 -20.33 -14.29
CA LEU A 129 1.38 -20.37 -14.27
C LEU A 129 2.03 -19.17 -14.98
N TYR A 130 3.22 -18.77 -14.50
CA TYR A 130 4.08 -17.74 -15.12
C TYR A 130 3.36 -16.40 -15.34
N ALA A 131 2.59 -15.98 -14.33
CA ALA A 131 1.85 -14.75 -14.37
C ALA A 131 2.75 -13.53 -14.62
N SER A 132 2.25 -12.57 -15.38
CA SER A 132 2.82 -11.23 -15.49
C SER A 132 1.69 -10.22 -15.45
N MET A 133 1.91 -9.10 -14.77
CA MET A 133 0.90 -8.06 -14.59
C MET A 133 1.33 -6.73 -15.18
N LEU A 134 0.34 -5.92 -15.55
CA LEU A 134 0.52 -4.55 -16.01
C LEU A 134 -0.63 -3.68 -15.50
N HIS A 135 -0.31 -2.49 -15.01
CA HIS A 135 -1.32 -1.49 -14.64
C HIS A 135 -2.08 -0.97 -15.86
N ILE A 136 -3.41 -0.88 -15.77
CA ILE A 136 -4.27 -0.35 -16.84
C ILE A 136 -4.79 1.03 -16.47
N SER A 137 -5.54 1.15 -15.38
CA SER A 137 -6.14 2.41 -14.92
C SER A 137 -6.71 2.25 -13.52
N GLY A 138 -6.56 3.27 -12.65
CA GLY A 138 -7.07 3.21 -11.28
C GLY A 138 -6.57 1.96 -10.56
N ASP A 139 -7.50 1.17 -10.02
CA ASP A 139 -7.19 -0.08 -9.33
C ASP A 139 -7.19 -1.30 -10.27
N VAL A 140 -7.33 -1.11 -11.58
CA VAL A 140 -7.44 -2.20 -12.57
C VAL A 140 -6.08 -2.56 -13.15
N TYR A 141 -5.75 -3.85 -13.08
CA TYR A 141 -4.55 -4.45 -13.64
C TYR A 141 -4.91 -5.56 -14.62
N ALA A 142 -4.16 -5.66 -15.72
CA ALA A 142 -4.20 -6.82 -16.60
C ALA A 142 -3.23 -7.88 -16.07
N ILE A 143 -3.64 -9.15 -16.09
CA ILE A 143 -2.80 -10.29 -15.76
C ILE A 143 -2.81 -11.29 -16.91
N THR A 144 -1.63 -11.64 -17.40
CA THR A 144 -1.43 -12.69 -18.42
C THR A 144 -0.72 -13.88 -17.82
N TYR A 145 -1.12 -15.09 -18.18
CA TYR A 145 -0.60 -16.33 -17.60
C TYR A 145 -0.82 -17.53 -18.53
N LEU A 146 -0.16 -18.65 -18.24
CA LEU A 146 -0.44 -19.94 -18.88
C LEU A 146 -1.57 -20.63 -18.13
N GLY A 147 -2.70 -20.78 -18.81
CA GLY A 147 -3.90 -21.46 -18.31
C GLY A 147 -4.12 -22.83 -18.94
N PRO A 148 -5.26 -23.49 -18.66
CA PRO A 148 -5.54 -24.88 -19.03
C PRO A 148 -5.15 -25.21 -20.48
N GLY A 149 -4.48 -26.36 -20.67
CA GLY A 149 -3.92 -26.73 -21.98
C GLY A 149 -2.63 -26.00 -22.35
N THR A 150 -2.03 -25.25 -21.42
CA THR A 150 -0.87 -24.35 -21.63
C THR A 150 -1.13 -23.21 -22.61
N ASP A 151 -2.40 -22.84 -22.75
CA ASP A 151 -2.83 -21.71 -23.57
C ASP A 151 -2.51 -20.37 -22.88
N GLY A 152 -2.39 -19.30 -23.66
CA GLY A 152 -2.20 -17.95 -23.14
C GLY A 152 -3.52 -17.31 -22.73
N TRP A 153 -3.66 -16.96 -21.46
CA TRP A 153 -4.86 -16.32 -20.92
C TRP A 153 -4.57 -14.86 -20.53
N LEU A 154 -5.62 -14.04 -20.56
CA LEU A 154 -5.64 -12.67 -20.11
C LEU A 154 -6.89 -12.47 -19.24
N LYS A 155 -6.69 -12.01 -18.01
CA LYS A 155 -7.74 -11.55 -17.10
C LYS A 155 -7.48 -10.11 -16.69
N THR A 156 -8.48 -9.48 -16.09
CA THR A 156 -8.32 -8.26 -15.32
C THR A 156 -8.54 -8.56 -13.84
N VAL A 157 -7.74 -7.96 -12.99
CA VAL A 157 -7.88 -8.01 -11.53
C VAL A 157 -7.96 -6.58 -11.00
N GLU A 158 -8.70 -6.39 -9.91
CA GLU A 158 -8.74 -5.13 -9.18
C GLU A 158 -7.88 -5.27 -7.92
N ILE A 159 -6.94 -4.36 -7.73
CA ILE A 159 -6.10 -4.29 -6.52
C ILE A 159 -6.25 -2.89 -5.95
N THR A 160 -6.97 -2.80 -4.84
CA THR A 160 -7.15 -1.56 -4.09
C THR A 160 -6.13 -1.48 -2.96
N THR A 161 -5.71 -0.25 -2.64
CA THR A 161 -4.85 0.02 -1.48
C THR A 161 -5.60 0.90 -0.49
N THR A 162 -5.45 0.61 0.81
CA THR A 162 -5.98 1.50 1.84
C THR A 162 -4.92 2.49 2.32
N ALA A 163 -5.32 3.73 2.52
CA ALA A 163 -4.49 4.82 3.01
C ALA A 163 -5.19 5.56 4.16
N ALA A 164 -4.46 6.37 4.93
CA ALA A 164 -5.11 7.25 5.90
C ALA A 164 -5.99 8.27 5.16
N PRO A 165 -7.14 8.67 5.72
CA PRO A 165 -8.07 9.55 5.00
C PRO A 165 -7.53 10.98 4.89
N SER A 166 -8.20 11.83 4.12
CA SER A 166 -7.99 13.28 4.15
C SER A 166 -9.33 13.99 4.37
N VAL A 167 -9.32 15.04 5.20
CA VAL A 167 -10.55 15.69 5.66
C VAL A 167 -10.36 17.20 5.78
N SER A 168 -11.37 17.95 5.38
CA SER A 168 -11.41 19.41 5.42
C SER A 168 -12.36 19.92 6.51
N THR A 169 -11.89 20.87 7.31
CA THR A 169 -12.74 21.65 8.23
C THR A 169 -13.34 22.82 7.46
N ASN A 170 -14.66 22.87 7.28
CA ASN A 170 -15.40 23.97 6.63
C ASN A 170 -15.81 25.03 7.65
N PRO A 171 -16.16 26.28 7.26
CA PRO A 171 -16.55 27.31 8.22
C PRO A 171 -17.79 26.89 8.99
N ALA A 172 -17.88 27.25 10.28
CA ALA A 172 -19.09 27.04 11.06
C ALA A 172 -20.24 27.90 10.51
N SER A 173 -21.46 27.42 10.68
CA SER A 173 -22.68 28.12 10.29
C SER A 173 -23.67 28.13 11.46
N ALA A 174 -24.78 28.87 11.31
CA ALA A 174 -25.83 28.99 12.33
C ALA A 174 -25.29 29.33 13.74
N VAL A 175 -24.26 30.16 13.83
CA VAL A 175 -23.62 30.54 15.09
C VAL A 175 -24.57 31.41 15.91
N SER A 176 -24.91 30.94 17.10
CA SER A 176 -25.76 31.60 18.09
C SER A 176 -25.00 31.77 19.40
N GLN A 177 -25.66 32.32 20.43
CA GLN A 177 -25.03 32.53 21.74
C GLN A 177 -24.63 31.21 22.42
N THR A 178 -25.36 30.12 22.17
CA THR A 178 -25.20 28.84 22.88
C THR A 178 -25.10 27.63 21.96
N THR A 179 -25.18 27.84 20.64
CA THR A 179 -25.09 26.78 19.62
C THR A 179 -24.30 27.22 18.40
N ALA A 180 -23.76 26.26 17.66
CA ALA A 180 -23.19 26.46 16.33
C ALA A 180 -23.25 25.15 15.53
N THR A 181 -23.26 25.23 14.21
CA THR A 181 -23.13 24.06 13.33
C THR A 181 -21.71 23.99 12.79
N LEU A 182 -20.99 22.93 13.15
CA LEU A 182 -19.66 22.62 12.64
C LEU A 182 -19.80 21.88 11.31
N ASN A 183 -19.04 22.27 10.30
CA ASN A 183 -19.14 21.72 8.94
C ASN A 183 -17.79 21.14 8.50
N GLY A 184 -17.83 20.04 7.74
CA GLY A 184 -16.64 19.38 7.23
C GLY A 184 -16.94 18.59 5.95
N ALA A 185 -15.88 18.19 5.26
CA ALA A 185 -15.95 17.32 4.10
C ALA A 185 -14.86 16.25 4.20
N LEU A 186 -15.22 14.99 3.93
CA LEU A 186 -14.25 13.93 3.74
C LEU A 186 -13.74 14.04 2.30
N ASP A 187 -12.49 14.45 2.13
CA ASP A 187 -11.91 14.72 0.83
C ASP A 187 -11.48 13.43 0.13
N ASP A 188 -10.90 12.50 0.89
CA ASP A 188 -10.53 11.15 0.46
C ASP A 188 -10.70 10.19 1.66
N ASP A 189 -11.36 9.07 1.46
CA ASP A 189 -11.59 8.04 2.48
C ASP A 189 -10.47 7.00 2.55
N GLY A 190 -9.52 7.06 1.61
CA GLY A 190 -8.38 6.17 1.56
C GLY A 190 -8.78 4.73 1.26
N GLY A 191 -9.86 4.51 0.52
CA GLY A 191 -10.29 3.18 0.04
C GLY A 191 -11.30 2.46 0.93
N GLU A 192 -11.68 3.04 2.07
CA GLU A 192 -12.73 2.49 2.94
C GLU A 192 -13.49 3.59 3.68
N ALA A 193 -14.74 3.33 4.07
CA ALA A 193 -15.57 4.31 4.76
C ALA A 193 -14.93 4.77 6.08
N CYS A 194 -15.01 6.08 6.35
CA CYS A 194 -14.40 6.71 7.52
C CYS A 194 -15.44 7.11 8.58
N ASP A 195 -15.06 7.00 9.85
CA ASP A 195 -15.76 7.63 10.95
C ASP A 195 -15.35 9.11 11.06
N CYS A 196 -16.28 10.00 10.69
CA CYS A 196 -16.05 11.45 10.69
C CYS A 196 -16.70 12.12 11.91
N SER A 197 -15.96 13.00 12.58
CA SER A 197 -16.44 13.80 13.72
C SER A 197 -15.74 15.16 13.79
N PHE A 198 -16.05 15.98 14.80
CA PHE A 198 -15.34 17.22 15.09
C PHE A 198 -14.76 17.18 16.50
N GLU A 199 -13.56 17.75 16.66
CA GLU A 199 -13.00 18.14 17.96
C GLU A 199 -13.17 19.65 18.12
N TYR A 200 -13.62 20.12 19.28
CA TYR A 200 -13.84 21.55 19.55
C TYR A 200 -13.61 21.91 21.02
N GLY A 201 -13.31 23.19 21.29
CA GLY A 201 -13.06 23.72 22.63
C GLY A 201 -12.76 25.22 22.63
N GLU A 202 -12.55 25.81 23.81
CA GLU A 202 -12.20 27.23 23.95
C GLU A 202 -10.74 27.54 23.54
N THR A 203 -9.93 26.51 23.33
CA THR A 203 -8.53 26.59 22.86
C THR A 203 -8.26 25.51 21.82
N THR A 204 -7.09 25.56 21.18
CA THR A 204 -6.61 24.53 20.23
C THR A 204 -6.25 23.19 20.87
N ASP A 205 -6.29 23.08 22.21
CA ASP A 205 -6.25 21.78 22.89
C ASP A 205 -7.58 21.03 22.75
N TYR A 206 -8.60 21.75 22.24
CA TYR A 206 -9.97 21.28 22.14
C TYR A 206 -10.44 20.77 23.52
N GLY A 207 -11.24 19.71 23.56
CA GLY A 207 -11.68 19.11 24.83
C GLY A 207 -13.04 18.42 24.74
N ALA A 208 -13.77 18.66 23.65
CA ALA A 208 -14.99 17.95 23.30
C ALA A 208 -14.87 17.31 21.91
N THR A 209 -15.59 16.21 21.71
CA THR A 209 -15.72 15.52 20.43
C THR A 209 -17.20 15.27 20.14
N THR A 210 -17.62 15.45 18.89
CA THR A 210 -18.99 15.15 18.48
C THR A 210 -19.20 13.66 18.23
N ALA A 211 -20.46 13.23 18.09
CA ALA A 211 -20.75 11.89 17.58
C ALA A 211 -20.15 11.67 16.18
N THR A 212 -19.80 10.43 15.88
CA THR A 212 -19.26 10.04 14.57
C THR A 212 -20.38 9.87 13.53
N GLN A 213 -20.05 10.12 12.28
CA GLN A 213 -20.86 9.84 11.11
C GLN A 213 -20.01 9.08 10.10
N SER A 214 -20.49 7.93 9.63
CA SER A 214 -19.83 7.20 8.55
C SER A 214 -19.96 7.96 7.24
N LYS A 215 -18.83 8.18 6.57
CA LYS A 215 -18.74 8.92 5.30
C LYS A 215 -17.77 8.24 4.35
N THR A 216 -18.00 8.44 3.05
CA THR A 216 -17.09 8.05 1.97
C THR A 216 -16.61 9.28 1.22
N THR A 217 -15.62 9.11 0.35
CA THR A 217 -14.97 10.16 -0.44
C THR A 217 -15.97 11.18 -1.03
N GLY A 218 -15.69 12.46 -0.81
CA GLY A 218 -16.46 13.60 -1.31
C GLY A 218 -17.72 13.94 -0.51
N GLN A 219 -18.10 13.16 0.50
CA GLN A 219 -19.28 13.45 1.30
C GLN A 219 -19.02 14.53 2.35
N THR A 220 -19.98 15.45 2.48
CA THR A 220 -19.99 16.44 3.56
C THR A 220 -20.65 15.89 4.83
N PHE A 221 -20.23 16.41 5.98
CA PHE A 221 -20.83 16.10 7.27
C PHE A 221 -20.90 17.37 8.14
N SER A 222 -21.86 17.38 9.06
CA SER A 222 -22.07 18.53 9.96
C SER A 222 -22.64 18.08 11.30
N GLN A 223 -22.33 18.83 12.37
CA GLN A 223 -22.86 18.60 13.71
C GLN A 223 -23.22 19.93 14.37
N GLU A 224 -24.43 20.00 14.92
CA GLU A 224 -24.79 21.06 15.86
C GLU A 224 -24.19 20.77 17.23
N VAL A 225 -23.50 21.76 17.79
CA VAL A 225 -22.97 21.75 19.16
C VAL A 225 -23.80 22.68 20.04
N PHE A 226 -23.96 22.31 21.31
CA PHE A 226 -24.81 22.99 22.28
C PHE A 226 -24.04 23.35 23.56
N GLY A 227 -24.61 24.22 24.37
CA GLY A 227 -24.05 24.57 25.68
C GLY A 227 -22.85 25.52 25.62
N LEU A 228 -22.70 26.25 24.52
CA LEU A 228 -21.62 27.23 24.35
C LEU A 228 -21.82 28.45 25.25
N LYS A 229 -20.73 29.10 25.64
CA LYS A 229 -20.75 30.36 26.37
C LYS A 229 -20.81 31.53 25.39
N GLY A 230 -21.79 32.42 25.57
CA GLY A 230 -21.93 33.61 24.74
C GLY A 230 -20.69 34.52 24.79
N GLY A 231 -20.28 35.07 23.64
CA GLY A 231 -19.15 35.98 23.53
C GLY A 231 -17.77 35.31 23.71
N THR A 232 -17.71 33.98 23.64
CA THR A 232 -16.48 33.19 23.72
C THR A 232 -16.10 32.67 22.34
N VAL A 233 -14.82 32.80 21.96
CA VAL A 233 -14.30 32.21 20.73
C VAL A 233 -14.07 30.72 20.96
N TYR A 234 -14.55 29.89 20.03
CA TYR A 234 -14.27 28.46 20.04
C TYR A 234 -13.37 28.08 18.88
N HIS A 235 -12.50 27.11 19.10
CA HIS A 235 -11.68 26.41 18.11
C HIS A 235 -12.33 25.07 17.76
N PHE A 236 -12.26 24.66 16.50
CA PHE A 236 -12.70 23.35 16.06
C PHE A 236 -11.93 22.83 14.84
N ARG A 237 -11.88 21.51 14.71
CA ARG A 237 -11.37 20.82 13.52
C ARG A 237 -12.19 19.59 13.19
N ALA A 238 -12.27 19.27 11.90
CA ALA A 238 -12.77 17.99 11.42
C ALA A 238 -11.77 16.87 11.70
N LYS A 239 -12.28 15.68 11.96
CA LYS A 239 -11.52 14.45 12.22
C LYS A 239 -12.12 13.32 11.40
N ALA A 240 -11.30 12.55 10.72
CA ALA A 240 -11.70 11.34 10.01
C ALA A 240 -10.77 10.18 10.40
N THR A 241 -11.35 9.01 10.66
CA THR A 241 -10.59 7.81 11.04
C THR A 241 -11.03 6.63 10.19
N ASN A 242 -10.06 5.86 9.69
CA ASN A 242 -10.25 4.54 9.11
C ASN A 242 -9.27 3.53 9.74
N SER A 243 -9.18 2.30 9.23
CA SER A 243 -8.32 1.25 9.77
C SER A 243 -6.83 1.58 9.67
N VAL A 244 -6.44 2.39 8.68
CA VAL A 244 -5.05 2.79 8.42
C VAL A 244 -4.62 3.92 9.35
N GLY A 245 -5.52 4.85 9.68
CA GLY A 245 -5.17 5.94 10.57
C GLY A 245 -6.24 6.99 10.79
N THR A 246 -5.83 8.08 11.46
CA THR A 246 -6.66 9.25 11.71
C THR A 246 -6.03 10.48 11.10
N SER A 247 -6.86 11.27 10.41
CA SER A 247 -6.49 12.55 9.84
C SER A 247 -7.34 13.68 10.40
N TYR A 248 -6.74 14.87 10.40
CA TYR A 248 -7.32 16.07 10.98
C TYR A 248 -7.34 17.18 9.94
N GLY A 249 -8.46 17.89 9.86
CA GLY A 249 -8.57 19.13 9.10
C GLY A 249 -7.87 20.29 9.81
N THR A 250 -7.82 21.43 9.13
CA THR A 250 -7.25 22.66 9.70
C THR A 250 -8.09 23.17 10.88
N ASP A 251 -7.44 23.78 11.87
CA ASP A 251 -8.15 24.52 12.92
C ASP A 251 -8.94 25.69 12.34
N ARG A 252 -10.14 25.92 12.87
CA ARG A 252 -11.00 27.06 12.56
C ARG A 252 -11.65 27.58 13.82
N THR A 253 -12.04 28.86 13.80
CA THR A 253 -12.75 29.50 14.90
C THR A 253 -14.14 29.97 14.50
N PHE A 254 -15.02 30.13 15.49
CA PHE A 254 -16.34 30.75 15.34
C PHE A 254 -16.79 31.48 16.61
#